data_AF-A0A7W7AKV4-F1
#
_entry.id   AF-A0A7W7AKV4-F1
#
_cell.length_a   1.000
_cell.length_b   1.000
_cell.length_c   1.000
_cell.angle_alpha   90.00
_cell.angle_beta   90.00
_cell.angle_gamma   90.00
#
_symmetry.space_group_name_H-M   'P 1'
#
loop_
_entity.id
_entity.type
_entity.pdbx_description
1 polymer ?
#
loop_
_entity_poly.entity_id
_entity_poly.type
_entity_poly.pdbx_seq_one_letter_code
_entity_poly.pdbx_strand_id
1 'polypeptide(L)' 'MAATTMERAFQVARAGQCRTLGDLRRTLIREGYDSVHAQISGGSLTRQLRDLMRVAAQG' A
#
# COMPACT_ATOMS: atom_id res chain seq x y z
N MET A 1 18.24 7.40 -3.70
CA MET A 1 17.50 6.89 -2.53
C MET A 1 16.43 5.93 -3.04
N ALA A 2 16.55 4.64 -2.76
CA ALA A 2 15.52 3.67 -3.13
C ALA A 2 14.32 3.86 -2.18
N ALA A 3 13.15 4.19 -2.73
CA ALA A 3 11.92 4.26 -1.93
C ALA A 3 11.67 2.89 -1.31
N THR A 4 11.46 2.86 0.01
CA THR A 4 11.16 1.61 0.71
C THR A 4 9.77 1.10 0.30
N THR A 5 9.54 -0.22 0.41
CA THR A 5 8.22 -0.82 0.14
C THR A 5 7.09 -0.15 0.90
N MET A 6 7.39 0.35 2.11
CA MET A 6 6.43 1.07 2.94
C MET A 6 6.08 2.42 2.34
N GLU A 7 7.05 3.27 2.01
CA GLU A 7 6.80 4.58 1.41
C GLU A 7 5.98 4.46 0.12
N ARG A 8 6.31 3.45 -0.69
CA ARG A 8 5.56 3.22 -1.92
C ARG A 8 4.14 2.74 -1.66
N ALA A 9 3.94 1.89 -0.65
CA ALA A 9 2.61 1.50 -0.19
C ALA A 9 1.75 2.70 0.23
N PHE A 10 2.34 3.64 0.97
CA PHE A 10 1.66 4.88 1.38
C PHE A 10 1.31 5.77 0.18
N GLN A 11 2.22 5.92 -0.79
CA GLN A 11 1.93 6.68 -2.01
C GLN A 11 0.77 6.08 -2.80
N VAL A 12 0.80 4.77 -3.07
CA VAL A 12 -0.24 4.09 -3.85
C VAL A 12 -1.59 4.14 -3.13
N ALA A 13 -1.60 3.94 -1.81
CA ALA A 13 -2.80 4.08 -0.98
C ALA A 13 -3.39 5.51 -1.05
N ARG A 14 -2.54 6.53 -0.93
CA ARG A 14 -2.96 7.94 -0.99
C ARG A 14 -3.38 8.39 -2.39
N ALA A 15 -2.83 7.79 -3.44
CA ALA A 15 -3.21 8.08 -4.82
C ALA A 15 -4.63 7.59 -5.16
N GLY A 16 -5.27 6.77 -4.29
CA GLY A 16 -6.62 6.24 -4.52
C GLY A 16 -6.69 5.20 -5.65
N GLN A 17 -5.55 4.79 -6.20
CA GLN A 17 -5.47 3.80 -7.29
C GLN A 17 -5.86 2.40 -6.82
N CYS A 18 -5.68 2.10 -5.53
CA CYS A 18 -6.00 0.81 -4.93
C CYS A 18 -7.10 0.94 -3.88
N ARG A 19 -8.15 0.12 -3.98
CA ARG A 19 -9.26 0.08 -3.00
C ARG A 19 -9.09 -0.99 -1.93
N THR A 20 -8.15 -1.92 -2.11
CA THR A 20 -7.90 -3.03 -1.19
C THR A 20 -6.41 -3.30 -1.02
N LEU A 21 -6.04 -3.94 0.09
CA LEU A 21 -4.67 -4.38 0.34
C LEU A 21 -4.16 -5.39 -0.69
N GLY A 22 -5.06 -6.19 -1.29
CA GLY A 22 -4.69 -7.12 -2.37
C GLY A 22 -4.27 -6.37 -3.63
N ASP A 23 -4.99 -5.29 -3.97
CA ASP A 23 -4.67 -4.44 -5.12
C ASP A 23 -3.36 -3.67 -4.91
N LEU A 24 -3.17 -3.17 -3.69
CA LEU A 24 -1.92 -2.54 -3.25
C LEU A 24 -0.73 -3.51 -3.39
N ARG A 25 -0.86 -4.74 -2.86
CA ARG A 25 0.20 -5.75 -2.97
C ARG A 25 0.50 -6.08 -4.43
N ARG A 26 -0.52 -6.24 -5.28
CA ARG A 26 -0.32 -6.52 -6.71
C ARG A 26 0.41 -5.39 -7.41
N THR A 27 0.06 -4.14 -7.11
CA THR A 27 0.73 -2.95 -7.66
C THR A 27 2.20 -2.91 -7.25
N LEU A 28 2.47 -3.13 -5.96
CA LEU A 28 3.83 -3.13 -5.43
C LEU A 28 4.67 -4.28 -6.00
N ILE A 29 4.13 -5.49 -6.10
CA ILE A 29 4.81 -6.63 -6.75
C ILE A 29 5.13 -6.30 -8.20
N ARG A 30 4.20 -5.68 -8.94
CA ARG A 30 4.41 -5.27 -10.34
C ARG A 30 5.50 -4.20 -10.47
N GLU A 31 5.66 -3.34 -9.47
CA GLU A 31 6.76 -2.36 -9.39
C GLU A 31 8.10 -2.98 -8.90
N GLY A 32 8.12 -4.27 -8.54
CA GLY A 32 9.33 -4.99 -8.11
C GLY A 32 9.50 -5.13 -6.59
N TYR A 33 8.48 -4.77 -5.80
CA TYR A 33 8.48 -4.88 -4.35
C TYR A 33 7.91 -6.24 -3.88
N ASP A 34 8.70 -7.30 -4.01
CA ASP A 34 8.27 -8.66 -3.63
C ASP A 34 8.11 -8.83 -2.11
N SER A 35 8.95 -8.14 -1.32
CA SER A 35 8.90 -8.15 0.16
C SER A 35 7.66 -7.49 0.77
N VAL A 36 6.72 -7.01 -0.05
CA VAL A 36 5.48 -6.36 0.42
C VAL A 36 4.66 -7.25 1.35
N HIS A 37 4.69 -8.57 1.15
CA HIS A 37 3.93 -9.48 2.00
C HIS A 37 4.46 -9.48 3.43
N ALA A 38 5.78 -9.59 3.61
CA ALA A 38 6.43 -9.57 4.92
C ALA A 38 6.33 -8.19 5.59
N GLN A 39 6.47 -7.11 4.82
CA GLN A 39 6.41 -5.73 5.32
C GLN A 39 4.97 -5.33 5.71
N ILE A 40 3.97 -5.74 4.92
CA ILE A 40 2.55 -5.48 5.15
C ILE A 40 1.89 -6.72 5.78
N SER A 41 2.45 -7.18 6.89
CA SER A 41 1.89 -8.25 7.74
C SER A 41 1.41 -7.76 9.10
N GLY A 42 1.87 -6.59 9.56
CA GLY A 42 1.44 -6.02 10.83
C GLY A 42 0.00 -5.48 10.77
N GLY A 43 -0.88 -5.98 11.63
CA GLY A 43 -2.30 -5.61 11.68
C GLY A 43 -2.54 -4.09 11.74
N SER A 44 -1.70 -3.36 12.49
CA SER A 44 -1.77 -1.90 12.61
C SER A 44 -1.39 -1.16 11.32
N LEU A 45 -0.40 -1.66 10.58
CA LEU A 45 0.02 -1.06 9.30
C LEU A 45 -1.03 -1.30 8.21
N THR A 46 -1.56 -2.53 8.14
CA THR A 46 -2.66 -2.84 7.22
C THR A 46 -3.90 -2.00 7.48
N ARG A 47 -4.18 -1.67 8.74
CA ARG A 47 -5.29 -0.78 9.11
C ARG A 47 -5.08 0.63 8.61
N GLN A 48 -3.90 1.20 8.84
CA GLN A 48 -3.54 2.55 8.40
C GLN A 48 -3.59 2.68 6.87
N LEU A 49 -3.02 1.73 6.13
CA LEU A 49 -3.07 1.74 4.68
C LEU A 49 -4.50 1.66 4.16
N ARG A 50 -5.34 0.83 4.77
CA ARG A 50 -6.74 0.69 4.38
C ARG A 50 -7.55 1.95 4.69
N ASP A 51 -7.24 2.63 5.79
CA ASP A 51 -7.84 3.91 6.14
C ASP A 51 -7.48 4.99 5.11
N LEU A 52 -6.19 5.11 4.75
CA LEU A 52 -5.72 6.02 3.72
C LEU A 52 -6.38 5.77 2.37
N MET A 53 -6.51 4.50 1.94
CA MET A 53 -7.22 4.14 0.71
C MET A 53 -8.68 4.57 0.75
N ARG A 54 -9.34 4.41 1.90
CA ARG A 54 -10.73 4.83 2.08
C ARG A 54 -10.85 6.35 1.98
N VAL A 55 -9.99 7.09 2.66
CA VAL A 55 -9.97 8.57 2.60
C VAL A 55 -9.68 9.06 1.19
N ALA A 56 -8.69 8.46 0.50
CA ALA A 56 -8.35 8.83 -0.87
C ALA A 56 -9.46 8.51 -1.88
N ALA A 57 -10.26 7.47 -1.64
CA ALA A 57 -11.41 7.15 -2.48
C ALA A 57 -12.64 8.06 -2.23
N GLN A 58 -12.59 8.93 -1.22
CA GLN A 58 -13.68 9.83 -0.82
C GLN A 58 -13.47 11.31 -1.20
N GLY A 59 -12.41 11.63 -1.94
CA GLY A 59 -12.15 12.96 -2.52
C GLY A 59 -12.13 12.92 -4.04
#